data_AF-A0A224YYV4-F1
#
_entry.id   AF-A0A224YYV4-F1
#
_cell.length_a   1.000
_cell.length_b   1.000
_cell.length_c   1.000
_cell.angle_alpha   90.00
_cell.angle_beta   90.00
_cell.angle_gamma   90.00
#
_symmetry.space_group_name_H-M   'P 1'
#
loop_
_entity.id
_entity.type
_entity.pdbx_description
1 polymer ?
#
loop_
_entity_poly.entity_id
_entity_poly.type
_entity_poly.pdbx_seq_one_letter_code
_entity_poly.pdbx_strand_id
1 'polypeptide(L)'
;MLVGKEPRVPLRLRGVILGAGFLGRLMKVADSSEFLYEMSLITKKGRKSLAENFADMRRKVRTLIGKLAALLRLRKTIFTSEKKPTMFQKLTGFNNQASALYSERPLNMVQYEKYVKSDAFKRAVHIGRDVEFMKAEGKVSTSLKNDYLTDISHEIEDLLKSYKVLFYTGQMDTLFPSRNLQEYFRSLNWSGAEEFRKAEPKHWKAYPTCRSVSGLVIRVRNMTDVVLLRAGHYTAVDEPDAANKMMLNFIEDNSKEWGIPDDADTSGKRGPTKNV
;
A
#
# COMPACT_ATOMS: atom_id res chain seq x y z
N MET A 1 1.69 -16.50 47.49
CA MET A 1 0.35 -15.97 47.16
C MET A 1 0.37 -15.44 45.74
N LEU A 2 -0.49 -16.00 44.89
CA LEU A 2 -0.86 -15.61 43.51
C LEU A 2 0.26 -15.30 42.49
N VAL A 3 1.00 -16.32 42.09
CA VAL A 3 1.50 -16.41 40.70
C VAL A 3 0.34 -16.93 39.85
N GLY A 4 -0.61 -16.05 39.53
CA GLY A 4 -1.67 -16.36 38.57
C GLY A 4 -1.06 -16.39 37.17
N LYS A 5 -1.19 -17.52 36.45
CA LYS A 5 -0.93 -17.55 34.99
C LYS A 5 -1.72 -16.40 34.37
N GLU A 6 -1.03 -15.47 33.70
CA GLU A 6 -1.72 -14.44 32.94
C GLU A 6 -2.76 -15.11 32.02
N PRO A 7 -4.03 -14.67 32.04
CA PRO A 7 -5.03 -15.24 31.15
C PRO A 7 -4.58 -14.97 29.71
N ARG A 8 -4.14 -16.01 29.01
CA ARG A 8 -3.90 -15.94 27.57
C ARG A 8 -5.25 -15.71 26.90
N VAL A 9 -5.54 -14.48 26.53
CA VAL A 9 -6.69 -14.16 25.67
C VAL A 9 -6.48 -14.92 24.36
N PRO A 10 -7.40 -15.83 23.96
CA PRO A 10 -7.23 -16.62 22.75
C PRO A 10 -7.49 -15.76 21.51
N LEU A 11 -6.50 -14.95 21.13
CA LEU A 11 -6.54 -14.14 19.92
C LEU A 11 -6.30 -15.05 18.70
N ARG A 12 -7.27 -15.06 17.79
CA ARG A 12 -7.20 -15.84 16.53
C ARG A 12 -7.15 -14.87 15.36
N LEU A 13 -6.04 -14.88 14.62
CA LEU A 13 -5.94 -14.15 13.36
C LEU A 13 -6.95 -14.72 12.36
N ARG A 14 -7.71 -13.85 11.68
CA ARG A 14 -8.74 -14.26 10.69
C ARG A 14 -8.39 -13.85 9.26
N GLY A 15 -7.59 -12.81 9.12
CA GLY A 15 -7.12 -12.30 7.86
C GLY A 15 -6.27 -11.06 8.07
N VAL A 16 -5.63 -10.59 6.99
CA VAL A 16 -4.76 -9.42 7.00
C VAL A 16 -5.19 -8.47 5.89
N ILE A 17 -5.24 -7.17 6.20
CA ILE A 17 -5.50 -6.11 5.23
C ILE A 17 -4.22 -5.30 5.06
N LEU A 18 -3.74 -5.18 3.83
CA LEU A 18 -2.51 -4.47 3.45
C LEU A 18 -2.86 -3.38 2.43
N GLY A 19 -2.96 -2.14 2.91
CA GLY A 19 -3.32 -0.98 2.12
C GLY A 19 -2.13 -0.16 1.66
N ALA A 20 -2.07 0.16 0.37
CA ALA A 20 -1.01 0.93 -0.29
C ALA A 20 0.39 0.51 0.19
N GLY A 21 0.57 -0.81 0.31
CA GLY A 21 1.65 -1.40 1.08
C GLY A 21 3.01 -1.20 0.43
N PHE A 22 4.02 -1.01 1.28
CA PHE A 22 5.41 -1.12 0.91
C PHE A 22 5.80 -2.61 0.81
N LEU A 23 5.51 -3.23 -0.34
CA LEU A 23 5.69 -4.66 -0.54
C LEU A 23 6.60 -4.97 -1.74
N GLY A 24 7.23 -6.14 -1.71
CA GLY A 24 8.15 -6.58 -2.75
C GLY A 24 9.43 -5.75 -2.84
N ARG A 25 10.11 -5.84 -3.98
CA ARG A 25 11.41 -5.19 -4.17
C ARG A 25 11.23 -3.68 -4.34
N LEU A 26 11.54 -2.91 -3.30
CA LEU A 26 11.37 -1.44 -3.23
C LEU A 26 11.72 -0.69 -4.52
N MET A 27 12.92 -0.91 -5.05
CA MET A 27 13.41 -0.18 -6.25
C MET A 27 12.68 -0.57 -7.55
N LYS A 28 11.84 -1.60 -7.52
CA LYS A 28 10.96 -1.98 -8.62
C LYS A 28 9.56 -1.41 -8.37
N VAL A 29 9.01 -1.57 -7.17
CA VAL A 29 7.63 -1.12 -6.88
C VAL A 29 7.49 0.40 -6.85
N ALA A 30 8.50 1.11 -6.37
CA ALA A 30 8.51 2.57 -6.33
C ALA A 30 8.91 3.22 -7.68
N ASP A 31 9.26 2.43 -8.70
CA ASP A 31 9.65 2.97 -10.01
C ASP A 31 8.42 3.53 -10.75
N SER A 32 8.10 4.80 -10.49
CA SER A 32 6.96 5.50 -11.06
C SER A 32 7.25 6.17 -12.40
N SER A 33 8.35 5.84 -13.07
CA SER A 33 8.73 6.49 -14.32
C SER A 33 7.68 6.38 -15.42
N GLU A 34 7.18 5.17 -15.68
CA GLU A 34 6.15 4.94 -16.70
C GLU A 34 4.82 5.55 -16.27
N PHE A 35 4.39 5.30 -15.02
CA PHE A 35 3.13 5.84 -14.49
C PHE A 35 3.04 7.36 -14.63
N LEU A 36 4.06 8.09 -14.18
CA LEU A 36 4.08 9.56 -14.27
C LEU A 36 4.05 10.05 -15.72
N TYR A 37 4.63 9.31 -16.65
CA TYR A 37 4.61 9.67 -18.06
C TYR A 37 3.26 9.42 -18.71
N GLU A 38 2.65 8.26 -18.44
CA GLU A 38 1.32 7.89 -18.95
C GLU A 38 0.23 8.83 -18.41
N MET A 39 0.40 9.31 -17.18
CA MET A 39 -0.45 10.35 -16.58
C MET A 39 -0.16 11.77 -17.09
N SER A 40 0.75 11.93 -18.06
CA SER A 40 1.16 13.24 -18.60
C SER A 40 1.77 14.21 -17.58
N LEU A 41 2.24 13.71 -16.43
CA LEU A 41 2.85 14.53 -15.37
C LEU A 41 4.32 14.85 -15.64
N ILE A 42 4.98 14.09 -16.52
CA ILE A 42 6.37 14.31 -16.91
C ILE A 42 6.55 14.14 -18.41
N THR A 43 7.59 14.78 -18.95
CA THR A 43 7.96 14.63 -20.36
C THR A 43 8.66 13.29 -20.64
N LYS A 44 8.78 12.92 -21.93
CA LYS A 44 9.59 11.77 -22.37
C LYS A 44 11.04 11.82 -21.83
N LYS A 45 11.63 13.01 -21.74
CA LYS A 45 12.96 13.22 -21.15
C LYS A 45 12.94 12.96 -19.65
N GLY A 46 11.91 13.46 -18.94
CA GLY A 46 11.70 13.20 -17.52
C GLY A 46 11.58 11.70 -17.21
N ARG A 47 10.76 10.98 -17.99
CA ARG A 47 10.61 9.52 -17.88
C ARG A 47 11.95 8.79 -17.98
N LYS A 48 12.71 9.07 -19.05
CA LYS A 48 14.02 8.44 -19.28
C LYS A 48 14.95 8.68 -18.10
N SER A 49 15.05 9.92 -17.64
CA SER A 49 15.92 10.28 -16.52
C SER A 49 15.51 9.60 -15.20
N LEU A 50 14.20 9.46 -14.96
CA LEU A 50 13.70 8.80 -13.76
C LEU A 50 13.96 7.28 -13.81
N ALA A 51 13.68 6.63 -14.95
CA ALA A 51 13.95 5.21 -15.17
C ALA A 51 15.45 4.87 -15.03
N GLU A 52 16.33 5.71 -15.55
CA GLU A 52 17.79 5.55 -15.40
C GLU A 52 18.23 5.64 -13.92
N ASN A 53 17.62 6.52 -13.14
CA ASN A 53 17.86 6.61 -11.70
C ASN A 53 17.46 5.34 -10.96
N PHE A 54 16.28 4.77 -11.25
CA PHE A 54 15.87 3.51 -10.65
C PHE A 54 16.73 2.33 -11.11
N ALA A 55 17.13 2.28 -12.38
CA ALA A 55 18.04 1.27 -12.88
C ALA A 55 19.39 1.31 -12.13
N ASP A 56 19.90 2.51 -11.85
CA ASP A 56 21.10 2.70 -11.05
C ASP A 56 20.94 2.26 -9.59
N MET A 57 19.82 2.61 -8.95
CA MET A 57 19.51 2.15 -7.59
C MET A 57 19.42 0.62 -7.51
N ARG A 58 18.78 -0.02 -8.49
CA ARG A 58 18.69 -1.49 -8.61
C ARG A 58 20.06 -2.17 -8.72
N ARG A 59 21.03 -1.55 -9.39
CA ARG A 59 22.41 -2.06 -9.43
C ARG A 59 23.10 -1.92 -8.07
N LYS A 60 22.94 -0.78 -7.41
CA LYS A 60 23.60 -0.45 -6.14
C LYS A 60 23.15 -1.32 -4.96
N VAL A 61 21.86 -1.68 -4.87
CA VAL A 61 21.34 -2.47 -3.73
C VAL A 61 21.96 -3.87 -3.57
N ARG A 62 22.81 -4.32 -4.51
CA ARG A 62 23.53 -5.60 -4.47
C ARG A 62 24.67 -5.64 -3.45
N THR A 63 25.16 -4.50 -2.95
CA THR A 63 26.24 -4.44 -1.94
C THR A 63 25.78 -3.68 -0.70
N LEU A 64 26.40 -3.92 0.46
CA LEU A 64 26.00 -3.28 1.72
C LEU A 64 26.11 -1.75 1.65
N ILE A 65 27.23 -1.23 1.13
CA ILE A 65 27.43 0.21 0.93
C ILE A 65 26.44 0.76 -0.11
N GLY A 66 26.19 -0.02 -1.16
CA GLY A 66 25.27 0.37 -2.23
C GLY A 66 23.80 0.41 -1.78
N LYS A 67 23.38 -0.39 -0.80
CA LYS A 67 22.05 -0.30 -0.17
C LYS A 67 21.79 1.08 0.43
N LEU A 68 22.71 1.60 1.24
CA LEU A 68 22.59 2.94 1.82
C LEU A 68 22.58 4.03 0.74
N ALA A 69 23.47 3.91 -0.25
CA ALA A 69 23.52 4.86 -1.36
C ALA A 69 22.20 4.87 -2.17
N ALA A 70 21.59 3.70 -2.39
CA ALA A 70 20.33 3.58 -3.10
C ALA A 70 19.16 4.19 -2.31
N LEU A 71 19.07 3.97 -0.99
CA LEU A 71 18.02 4.58 -0.16
C LEU A 71 18.14 6.11 -0.09
N LEU A 72 19.36 6.63 0.05
CA LEU A 72 19.61 8.08 0.01
C LEU A 72 19.25 8.67 -1.35
N ARG A 73 19.49 7.93 -2.44
CA ARG A 73 19.10 8.34 -3.79
C ARG A 73 17.58 8.31 -3.95
N LEU A 74 16.91 7.25 -3.51
CA LEU A 74 15.46 7.11 -3.55
C LEU A 74 14.77 8.28 -2.84
N ARG A 75 15.26 8.66 -1.66
CA ARG A 75 14.78 9.84 -0.93
C ARG A 75 14.89 11.13 -1.74
N LYS A 76 16.03 11.35 -2.41
CA LYS A 76 16.24 12.53 -3.27
C LYS A 76 15.47 12.46 -4.59
N THR A 77 15.02 11.27 -4.97
CA THR A 77 14.28 11.03 -6.21
C THR A 77 12.78 11.26 -6.00
N ILE A 78 12.12 10.54 -5.09
CA ILE A 78 10.64 10.56 -4.98
C ILE A 78 10.12 11.39 -3.81
N PHE A 79 10.69 11.21 -2.62
CA PHE A 79 10.09 11.72 -1.38
C PHE A 79 10.24 13.24 -1.26
N THR A 80 9.15 13.99 -1.39
CA THR A 80 9.16 15.46 -1.39
C THR A 80 9.85 16.03 -0.15
N SER A 81 10.45 17.21 -0.31
CA SER A 81 11.14 17.89 0.78
C SER A 81 10.94 19.40 0.67
N GLU A 82 10.61 20.02 1.80
CA GLU A 82 10.43 21.46 1.92
C GLU A 82 11.76 22.23 1.78
N LYS A 83 12.89 21.59 2.13
CA LYS A 83 14.22 22.25 2.16
C LYS A 83 14.88 22.29 0.79
N LYS A 84 14.82 21.18 0.06
CA LYS A 84 15.44 21.01 -1.25
C LYS A 84 14.50 20.20 -2.14
N PRO A 85 14.07 20.75 -3.29
CA PRO A 85 13.23 20.02 -4.23
C PRO A 85 13.88 18.73 -4.71
N THR A 86 13.15 17.63 -4.63
CA THR A 86 13.56 16.33 -5.18
C THR A 86 13.43 16.29 -6.69
N MET A 87 13.90 15.20 -7.30
CA MET A 87 13.70 14.99 -8.73
C MET A 87 12.22 14.95 -9.10
N PHE A 88 11.38 14.28 -8.30
CA PHE A 88 9.93 14.28 -8.46
C PHE A 88 9.38 15.71 -8.50
N GLN A 89 9.65 16.51 -7.46
CA GLN A 89 9.20 17.92 -7.40
C GLN A 89 9.66 18.73 -8.61
N LYS A 90 10.90 18.55 -9.06
CA LYS A 90 11.45 19.26 -10.23
C LYS A 90 10.82 18.85 -11.55
N LEU A 91 10.42 17.58 -11.68
CA LEU A 91 9.86 17.05 -12.92
C LEU A 91 8.35 17.30 -13.03
N THR A 92 7.62 17.24 -11.92
CA THR A 92 6.14 17.32 -11.90
C THR A 92 5.63 18.69 -11.43
N GLY A 93 6.44 19.44 -10.67
CA GLY A 93 5.98 20.61 -9.93
C GLY A 93 5.15 20.29 -8.68
N PHE A 94 4.97 19.00 -8.33
CA PHE A 94 4.13 18.58 -7.21
C PHE A 94 4.94 18.53 -5.92
N ASN A 95 4.39 19.07 -4.83
CA ASN A 95 4.90 18.96 -3.47
C ASN A 95 4.25 17.81 -2.68
N ASN A 96 3.44 16.98 -3.34
CA ASN A 96 2.89 15.76 -2.81
C ASN A 96 3.20 14.56 -3.73
N GLN A 97 4.04 13.63 -3.27
CA GLN A 97 4.40 12.42 -4.01
C GLN A 97 3.39 11.27 -3.87
N ALA A 98 2.31 11.48 -3.12
CA ALA A 98 1.37 10.43 -2.76
C ALA A 98 0.19 10.31 -3.73
N SER A 99 0.04 11.23 -4.69
CA SER A 99 -1.11 11.22 -5.60
C SER A 99 -0.83 11.98 -6.90
N ALA A 100 -1.40 11.49 -7.99
CA ALA A 100 -1.53 12.22 -9.26
C ALA A 100 -2.72 13.20 -9.27
N LEU A 101 -3.62 13.14 -8.28
CA LEU A 101 -4.86 13.94 -8.25
C LEU A 101 -4.66 15.37 -7.76
N TYR A 102 -3.63 15.59 -6.94
CA TYR A 102 -3.36 16.89 -6.31
C TYR A 102 -1.86 17.10 -6.09
N SER A 103 -1.41 18.31 -6.40
CA SER A 103 -0.01 18.71 -6.30
C SER A 103 0.45 19.04 -4.88
N GLU A 104 -0.49 19.32 -3.97
CA GLU A 104 -0.25 19.65 -2.57
C GLU A 104 -0.99 18.69 -1.66
N ARG A 105 -0.50 18.51 -0.42
CA ARG A 105 -1.21 17.65 0.54
C ARG A 105 -2.61 18.21 0.82
N PRO A 106 -3.68 17.39 0.82
CA PRO A 106 -5.04 17.86 1.06
C PRO A 106 -5.19 18.64 2.37
N LEU A 107 -5.95 19.73 2.33
CA LEU A 107 -6.08 20.67 3.45
C LEU A 107 -6.64 20.00 4.72
N ASN A 108 -7.59 19.08 4.58
CA ASN A 108 -8.13 18.32 5.69
C ASN A 108 -7.05 17.52 6.46
N MET A 109 -6.08 16.92 5.75
CA MET A 109 -4.95 16.24 6.39
C MET A 109 -4.02 17.22 7.12
N VAL A 110 -3.80 18.42 6.55
CA VAL A 110 -3.01 19.48 7.20
C VAL A 110 -3.70 19.98 8.46
N GLN A 111 -5.01 20.21 8.40
CA GLN A 111 -5.83 20.63 9.53
C GLN A 111 -5.87 19.56 10.63
N TYR A 112 -6.01 18.28 10.27
CA TYR A 112 -5.96 17.18 11.24
C TYR A 112 -4.62 17.13 11.97
N GLU A 113 -3.50 17.29 11.27
CA GLU A 113 -2.17 17.34 11.90
C GLU A 113 -2.03 18.53 12.87
N LYS A 114 -2.63 19.69 12.55
CA LYS A 114 -2.69 20.84 13.48
C LYS A 114 -3.56 20.54 14.69
N TYR A 115 -4.70 19.87 14.49
CA TYR A 115 -5.64 19.55 15.56
C TYR A 115 -5.05 18.59 16.59
N VAL A 116 -4.38 17.51 16.15
CA VAL A 116 -3.78 16.53 17.07
C VAL A 116 -2.62 17.09 17.89
N LYS A 117 -2.04 18.21 17.45
CA LYS A 117 -1.00 18.96 18.18
C LYS A 117 -1.57 19.89 19.27
N SER A 118 -2.88 20.16 19.26
CA SER A 118 -3.50 21.09 20.20
C SER A 118 -3.54 20.54 21.62
N ASP A 119 -3.45 21.41 22.63
CA ASP A 119 -3.58 21.01 24.03
C ASP A 119 -4.95 20.41 24.34
N ALA A 120 -6.00 20.88 23.64
CA ALA A 120 -7.34 20.34 23.80
C ALA A 120 -7.40 18.86 23.42
N PHE A 121 -6.86 18.51 22.25
CA PHE A 121 -6.75 17.11 21.81
C PHE A 121 -5.88 16.30 22.78
N LYS A 122 -4.66 16.78 23.08
CA LYS A 122 -3.74 16.07 23.98
C LYS A 122 -4.37 15.78 25.33
N ARG A 123 -5.07 16.75 25.94
CA ARG A 123 -5.81 16.53 27.19
C ARG A 123 -6.92 15.49 27.05
N ALA A 124 -7.69 15.54 25.97
CA ALA A 124 -8.81 14.64 25.73
C ALA A 124 -8.37 13.17 25.56
N VAL A 125 -7.16 12.92 25.04
CA VAL A 125 -6.59 11.57 24.89
C VAL A 125 -5.48 11.25 25.91
N HIS A 126 -5.38 12.05 26.98
CA HIS A 126 -4.43 11.87 28.08
C HIS A 126 -2.93 11.85 27.69
N ILE A 127 -2.56 12.61 26.66
CA ILE A 127 -1.17 12.86 26.27
C ILE A 127 -0.63 14.07 27.05
N GLY A 128 0.60 13.96 27.58
CA GLY A 128 1.28 15.07 28.25
C GLY A 128 1.43 16.29 27.32
N ARG A 129 1.21 17.50 27.85
CA ARG A 129 1.23 18.73 27.03
C ARG A 129 2.58 18.95 26.34
N ASP A 130 3.66 18.60 27.03
CA ASP A 130 5.05 18.77 26.56
C ASP A 130 5.49 17.69 25.55
N VAL A 131 4.65 16.70 25.26
CA VAL A 131 4.95 15.69 24.24
C VAL A 131 4.77 16.30 22.85
N GLU A 132 5.84 16.31 22.07
CA GLU A 132 5.80 16.78 20.68
C GLU A 132 5.27 15.70 19.73
N PHE A 133 4.36 16.10 18.83
CA PHE A 133 3.99 15.24 17.71
C PHE A 133 5.14 15.21 16.70
N MET A 134 5.84 14.08 16.64
CA MET A 134 6.91 13.85 15.68
C MET A 134 6.41 12.98 14.53
N LYS A 135 6.66 13.39 13.28
CA LYS A 135 6.56 12.47 12.14
C LYS A 135 7.63 11.39 12.29
N ALA A 136 7.35 10.17 11.81
CA ALA A 136 8.27 9.03 11.85
C ALA A 136 9.50 9.18 10.91
N GLU A 137 10.02 10.40 10.76
CA GLU A 137 11.20 10.74 9.99
C GLU A 137 12.43 10.83 10.90
N GLY A 138 13.63 10.70 10.33
CA GLY A 138 14.88 10.83 11.08
C GLY A 138 15.37 9.51 11.67
N LYS A 139 15.48 9.41 13.00
CA LYS A 139 16.17 8.30 13.69
C LYS A 139 15.52 6.94 13.38
N VAL A 140 14.19 6.83 13.48
CA VAL A 140 13.47 5.55 13.23
C VAL A 140 13.70 5.05 11.82
N SER A 141 13.43 5.88 10.80
CA SER A 141 13.65 5.52 9.39
C SER A 141 15.13 5.17 9.10
N THR A 142 16.08 5.87 9.72
CA THR A 142 17.51 5.58 9.57
C THR A 142 17.89 4.24 10.21
N SER A 143 17.32 3.91 11.36
CA SER A 143 17.54 2.62 12.04
C SER A 143 16.94 1.45 11.25
N LEU A 144 15.81 1.65 10.57
CA LEU A 144 15.13 0.65 9.74
C LEU A 144 15.65 0.58 8.30
N LYS A 145 16.76 1.25 7.96
CA LYS A 145 17.32 1.29 6.60
C LYS A 145 17.49 -0.10 5.95
N ASN A 146 17.88 -1.10 6.72
CA ASN A 146 18.09 -2.45 6.19
C ASN A 146 16.76 -3.15 5.92
N ASP A 147 15.75 -2.87 6.76
CA ASP A 147 14.42 -3.47 6.70
C ASP A 147 13.65 -3.06 5.43
N TYR A 148 13.80 -1.80 4.99
CA TYR A 148 13.22 -1.31 3.73
C TYR A 148 13.67 -2.08 2.48
N LEU A 149 14.77 -2.83 2.55
CA LEU A 149 15.31 -3.60 1.42
C LEU A 149 15.20 -5.10 1.63
N THR A 150 14.61 -5.55 2.73
CA THR A 150 14.30 -6.95 2.98
C THR A 150 13.20 -7.39 2.05
N ASP A 151 13.39 -8.53 1.40
CA ASP A 151 12.35 -9.16 0.60
C ASP A 151 11.51 -10.05 1.50
N ILE A 152 10.26 -9.66 1.72
CA ILE A 152 9.30 -10.36 2.60
C ILE A 152 8.32 -11.26 1.81
N SER A 153 8.67 -11.61 0.56
CA SER A 153 7.78 -12.39 -0.30
C SER A 153 7.44 -13.75 0.28
N HIS A 154 8.40 -14.39 0.95
CA HIS A 154 8.19 -15.70 1.58
C HIS A 154 7.15 -15.61 2.71
N GLU A 155 7.19 -14.56 3.53
CA GLU A 155 6.23 -14.31 4.60
C GLU A 155 4.83 -14.07 4.05
N ILE A 156 4.71 -13.38 2.90
CA ILE A 156 3.43 -13.20 2.22
C ILE A 156 2.91 -14.53 1.65
N GLU A 157 3.78 -15.31 1.02
CA GLU A 157 3.44 -16.64 0.49
C GLU A 157 2.99 -17.59 1.60
N ASP A 158 3.67 -17.57 2.75
CA ASP A 158 3.28 -18.32 3.95
C ASP A 158 1.94 -17.86 4.51
N LEU A 159 1.72 -16.55 4.58
CA LEU A 159 0.46 -15.98 5.03
C LEU A 159 -0.71 -16.46 4.15
N LEU A 160 -0.52 -16.48 2.82
CA LEU A 160 -1.52 -16.92 1.85
C LEU A 160 -1.84 -18.43 1.93
N LYS A 161 -1.01 -19.26 2.58
CA LYS A 161 -1.31 -20.67 2.83
C LYS A 161 -2.44 -20.86 3.85
N SER A 162 -2.57 -19.95 4.81
CA SER A 162 -3.45 -20.15 5.98
C SER A 162 -4.44 -19.03 6.24
N TYR A 163 -4.20 -17.83 5.72
CA TYR A 163 -5.02 -16.66 6.01
C TYR A 163 -5.49 -15.97 4.73
N LYS A 164 -6.64 -15.33 4.83
CA LYS A 164 -7.12 -14.42 3.79
C LYS A 164 -6.32 -13.13 3.85
N VAL A 165 -5.95 -12.60 2.70
CA VAL A 165 -5.19 -11.38 2.58
C VAL A 165 -5.88 -10.47 1.56
N LEU A 166 -6.24 -9.28 2.01
CA LEU A 166 -6.69 -8.19 1.15
C LEU A 166 -5.50 -7.26 0.90
N PHE A 167 -5.06 -7.18 -0.34
CA PHE A 167 -4.20 -6.12 -0.82
C PHE A 167 -5.08 -5.06 -1.48
N TYR A 168 -4.84 -3.79 -1.15
CA TYR A 168 -5.46 -2.71 -1.90
C TYR A 168 -4.50 -1.57 -2.20
N THR A 169 -4.67 -0.93 -3.35
CA THR A 169 -3.85 0.19 -3.81
C THR A 169 -4.73 1.28 -4.42
N GLY A 170 -4.21 2.50 -4.50
CA GLY A 170 -4.85 3.58 -5.24
C GLY A 170 -4.40 3.59 -6.70
N GLN A 171 -5.34 3.75 -7.63
CA GLN A 171 -5.03 3.91 -9.06
C GLN A 171 -4.09 5.08 -9.35
N MET A 172 -4.19 6.15 -8.55
CA MET A 172 -3.49 7.41 -8.71
C MET A 172 -2.26 7.54 -7.80
N ASP A 173 -1.81 6.43 -7.18
CA ASP A 173 -0.64 6.42 -6.30
C ASP A 173 0.66 6.59 -7.12
N THR A 174 1.28 7.76 -7.02
CA THR A 174 2.54 8.08 -7.68
C THR A 174 3.77 7.54 -6.94
N LEU A 175 3.62 7.12 -5.69
CA LEU A 175 4.70 6.59 -4.85
C LEU A 175 4.88 5.08 -5.09
N PHE A 176 3.78 4.34 -5.11
CA PHE A 176 3.75 2.91 -5.41
C PHE A 176 2.66 2.62 -6.45
N PRO A 177 2.93 2.85 -7.75
CA PRO A 177 1.94 2.61 -8.80
C PRO A 177 1.35 1.21 -8.70
N SER A 178 0.02 1.13 -8.71
CA SER A 178 -0.73 -0.12 -8.55
C SER A 178 -0.25 -1.21 -9.50
N ARG A 179 0.07 -0.84 -10.76
CA ARG A 179 0.63 -1.76 -11.75
C ARG A 179 1.89 -2.48 -11.27
N ASN A 180 2.82 -1.76 -10.63
CA ASN A 180 4.07 -2.35 -10.18
C ASN A 180 3.85 -3.33 -9.02
N LEU A 181 2.92 -3.02 -8.12
CA LEU A 181 2.51 -3.92 -7.04
C LEU A 181 1.77 -5.14 -7.57
N GLN A 182 0.94 -5.00 -8.60
CA GLN A 182 0.30 -6.13 -9.27
C GLN A 182 1.29 -7.07 -9.96
N GLU A 183 2.33 -6.53 -10.61
CA GLU A 183 3.42 -7.34 -11.15
C GLU A 183 4.17 -8.08 -10.04
N TYR A 184 4.32 -7.46 -8.87
CA TYR A 184 4.88 -8.12 -7.69
C TYR A 184 3.97 -9.25 -7.20
N PHE A 185 2.68 -9.01 -7.03
CA PHE A 185 1.71 -10.03 -6.60
C PHE A 185 1.65 -11.22 -7.55
N ARG A 186 1.71 -10.98 -8.88
CA ARG A 186 1.80 -12.05 -9.89
C ARG A 186 3.09 -12.87 -9.83
N SER A 187 4.14 -12.35 -9.17
CA SER A 187 5.41 -13.06 -9.01
C SER A 187 5.46 -13.97 -7.78
N LEU A 188 4.51 -13.84 -6.85
CA LEU A 188 4.45 -14.67 -5.63
C LEU A 188 4.14 -16.13 -5.97
N ASN A 189 4.79 -17.05 -5.25
CA ASN A 189 4.64 -18.48 -5.40
C ASN A 189 3.83 -19.09 -4.25
N TRP A 190 2.55 -19.31 -4.50
CA TRP A 190 1.61 -19.85 -3.53
C TRP A 190 0.57 -20.74 -4.23
N SER A 191 -0.28 -21.43 -3.46
CA SER A 191 -1.17 -22.47 -3.99
C SER A 191 -2.13 -22.00 -5.10
N GLY A 192 -2.50 -20.71 -5.14
CA GLY A 192 -3.32 -20.09 -6.18
C GLY A 192 -2.56 -19.23 -7.19
N ALA A 193 -1.22 -19.28 -7.23
CA ALA A 193 -0.41 -18.38 -8.05
C ALA A 193 -0.66 -18.50 -9.57
N GLU A 194 -0.87 -19.72 -10.09
CA GLU A 194 -1.19 -19.90 -11.51
C GLU A 194 -2.57 -19.34 -11.89
N GLU A 195 -3.54 -19.50 -11.01
CA GLU A 195 -4.90 -19.00 -11.16
C GLU A 195 -4.90 -17.46 -11.10
N PHE A 196 -4.19 -16.88 -10.13
CA PHE A 196 -4.04 -15.42 -10.01
C PHE A 196 -3.31 -14.80 -11.21
N ARG A 197 -2.26 -15.44 -11.75
CA ARG A 197 -1.54 -14.95 -12.94
C ARG A 197 -2.42 -14.89 -14.19
N LYS A 198 -3.42 -15.77 -14.31
CA LYS A 198 -4.37 -15.82 -15.43
C LYS A 198 -5.65 -15.02 -15.18
N ALA A 199 -5.88 -14.58 -13.95
CA ALA A 199 -7.09 -13.88 -13.58
C ALA A 199 -7.09 -12.45 -14.13
N GLU A 200 -8.20 -12.09 -14.78
CA GLU A 200 -8.47 -10.73 -15.24
C GLU A 200 -9.24 -9.95 -14.15
N PRO A 201 -8.95 -8.65 -13.96
CA PRO A 201 -9.66 -7.83 -13.01
C PRO A 201 -11.13 -7.64 -13.41
N LYS A 202 -12.01 -7.70 -12.42
CA LYS A 202 -13.43 -7.39 -12.57
C LYS A 202 -13.74 -5.98 -12.08
N HIS A 203 -14.64 -5.29 -12.78
CA HIS A 203 -15.16 -4.00 -12.31
C HIS A 203 -16.01 -4.21 -11.05
N TRP A 204 -15.68 -3.48 -9.99
CA TRP A 204 -16.38 -3.53 -8.72
C TRP A 204 -17.02 -2.18 -8.40
N LYS A 205 -18.24 -2.23 -7.88
CA LYS A 205 -18.96 -1.08 -7.32
C LYS A 205 -19.13 -1.31 -5.83
N ALA A 206 -18.79 -0.31 -5.03
CA ALA A 206 -18.96 -0.38 -3.58
C ALA A 206 -20.42 -0.62 -3.20
N TYR A 207 -21.34 0.10 -3.85
CA TYR A 207 -22.78 -0.03 -3.62
C TYR A 207 -23.51 -0.25 -4.96
N PRO A 208 -24.65 -0.96 -4.96
CA PRO A 208 -25.48 -1.12 -6.16
C PRO A 208 -25.93 0.23 -6.76
N THR A 209 -26.10 1.24 -5.91
CA THR A 209 -26.47 2.61 -6.27
C THR A 209 -25.32 3.44 -6.84
N CYS A 210 -24.07 2.95 -6.80
CA CYS A 210 -22.94 3.66 -7.38
C CYS A 210 -23.12 3.83 -8.89
N ARG A 211 -23.13 5.08 -9.34
CA ARG A 211 -23.19 5.44 -10.76
C ARG A 211 -21.95 4.99 -11.52
N SER A 212 -20.78 5.11 -10.90
CA SER A 212 -19.47 4.76 -11.47
C SER A 212 -18.88 3.49 -10.82
N VAL A 213 -17.89 2.90 -11.50
CA VAL A 213 -17.06 1.82 -10.95
C VAL A 213 -16.21 2.38 -9.80
N SER A 214 -16.12 1.66 -8.69
CA SER A 214 -15.33 2.02 -7.51
C SER A 214 -13.92 1.45 -7.55
N GLY A 215 -13.75 0.25 -8.13
CA GLY A 215 -12.46 -0.42 -8.15
C GLY A 215 -12.35 -1.51 -9.21
N LEU A 216 -11.15 -2.04 -9.35
CA LEU A 216 -10.85 -3.28 -10.06
C LEU A 216 -10.48 -4.34 -9.04
N VAL A 217 -11.08 -5.53 -9.13
CA VAL A 217 -10.90 -6.61 -8.15
C VAL A 217 -10.43 -7.87 -8.84
N ILE A 218 -9.38 -8.49 -8.31
CA ILE A 218 -9.01 -9.88 -8.57
C ILE A 218 -9.14 -10.63 -7.24
N ARG A 219 -9.96 -11.67 -7.21
CA ARG A 219 -10.09 -12.54 -6.03
C ARG A 219 -9.83 -13.98 -6.46
N VAL A 220 -8.82 -14.59 -5.85
CA VAL A 220 -8.44 -15.99 -6.07
C VAL A 220 -8.15 -16.58 -4.71
N ARG A 221 -8.95 -17.57 -4.29
CA ARG A 221 -8.76 -18.30 -3.03
C ARG A 221 -8.58 -17.35 -1.83
N ASN A 222 -7.40 -17.35 -1.22
CA ASN A 222 -7.06 -16.55 -0.05
C ASN A 222 -6.61 -15.11 -0.39
N MET A 223 -6.35 -14.80 -1.65
CA MET A 223 -5.90 -13.47 -2.06
C MET A 223 -7.05 -12.67 -2.68
N THR A 224 -7.25 -11.45 -2.18
CA THR A 224 -8.05 -10.41 -2.84
C THR A 224 -7.14 -9.22 -3.12
N ASP A 225 -7.00 -8.83 -4.38
CA ASP A 225 -6.30 -7.62 -4.82
C ASP A 225 -7.31 -6.61 -5.34
N VAL A 226 -7.24 -5.37 -4.85
CA VAL A 226 -8.16 -4.28 -5.20
C VAL A 226 -7.39 -3.04 -5.60
N VAL A 227 -7.65 -2.53 -6.80
CA VAL A 227 -7.24 -1.18 -7.20
C VAL A 227 -8.44 -0.25 -7.02
N LEU A 228 -8.38 0.66 -6.04
CA LEU A 228 -9.38 1.70 -5.86
C LEU A 228 -9.18 2.80 -6.91
N LEU A 229 -10.20 3.01 -7.75
CA LEU A 229 -10.17 4.04 -8.77
C LEU A 229 -10.29 5.42 -8.11
N ARG A 230 -9.70 6.46 -8.73
CA ARG A 230 -9.72 7.85 -8.21
C ARG A 230 -9.11 8.02 -6.82
N ALA A 231 -8.27 7.09 -6.39
CA ALA A 231 -7.56 7.16 -5.13
C ALA A 231 -6.04 7.16 -5.35
N GLY A 232 -5.31 8.02 -4.63
CA GLY A 232 -3.86 7.97 -4.50
C GLY A 232 -3.43 7.02 -3.38
N HIS A 233 -2.26 7.27 -2.79
CA HIS A 233 -1.70 6.50 -1.68
C HIS A 233 -2.62 6.51 -0.44
N TYR A 234 -3.27 7.65 -0.18
CA TYR A 234 -4.19 7.83 0.95
C TYR A 234 -5.61 7.41 0.56
N THR A 235 -5.79 6.15 0.19
CA THR A 235 -7.03 5.68 -0.44
C THR A 235 -8.29 5.97 0.37
N ALA A 236 -8.24 5.83 1.69
CA ALA A 236 -9.37 6.10 2.57
C ALA A 236 -9.71 7.59 2.70
N VAL A 237 -8.78 8.49 2.38
CA VAL A 237 -9.07 9.93 2.33
C VAL A 237 -9.62 10.32 0.97
N ASP A 238 -9.08 9.73 -0.11
CA ASP A 238 -9.51 10.06 -1.46
C ASP A 238 -10.88 9.41 -1.81
N GLU A 239 -11.12 8.17 -1.39
CA GLU A 239 -12.35 7.40 -1.66
C GLU A 239 -12.86 6.67 -0.38
N PRO A 240 -13.32 7.41 0.64
CA PRO A 240 -13.68 6.86 1.96
C PRO A 240 -14.77 5.79 1.90
N ASP A 241 -15.84 6.03 1.13
CA ASP A 241 -16.98 5.11 1.05
C ASP A 241 -16.60 3.77 0.42
N ALA A 242 -15.81 3.82 -0.65
CA ALA A 242 -15.31 2.63 -1.33
C ALA A 242 -14.28 1.88 -0.47
N ALA A 243 -13.36 2.60 0.18
CA ALA A 243 -12.38 2.00 1.09
C ALA A 243 -13.08 1.29 2.26
N ASN A 244 -14.07 1.94 2.89
CA ASN A 244 -14.86 1.36 3.97
C ASN A 244 -15.59 0.08 3.52
N LYS A 245 -16.30 0.15 2.40
CA LYS A 245 -17.08 -0.98 1.89
C LYS A 245 -16.19 -2.15 1.48
N MET A 246 -15.03 -1.89 0.88
CA MET A 246 -14.02 -2.91 0.59
C MET A 246 -13.54 -3.62 1.87
N MET A 247 -13.25 -2.87 2.94
CA MET A 247 -12.83 -3.46 4.22
C MET A 247 -13.94 -4.30 4.85
N LEU A 248 -15.19 -3.80 4.85
CA LEU A 248 -16.34 -4.54 5.35
C LEU A 248 -16.57 -5.84 4.57
N ASN A 249 -16.54 -5.78 3.24
CA ASN A 249 -16.68 -6.97 2.39
C ASN A 249 -15.61 -8.04 2.67
N PHE A 250 -14.40 -7.62 3.04
CA PHE A 250 -13.34 -8.54 3.45
C PHE A 250 -13.58 -9.13 4.84
N ILE A 251 -13.98 -8.31 5.81
CA ILE A 251 -14.23 -8.72 7.20
C ILE A 251 -15.42 -9.69 7.27
N GLU A 252 -16.50 -9.39 6.55
CA GLU A 252 -17.73 -10.19 6.51
C GLU A 252 -17.58 -11.45 5.65
N ASP A 253 -16.54 -11.53 4.81
CA ASP A 253 -16.26 -12.65 3.91
C ASP A 253 -17.42 -13.01 2.95
N ASN A 254 -18.22 -12.01 2.56
CA ASN A 254 -19.33 -12.22 1.66
C ASN A 254 -18.86 -12.09 0.19
N SER A 255 -18.71 -13.23 -0.50
CA SER A 255 -18.25 -13.27 -1.90
C SER A 255 -19.16 -12.48 -2.86
N LYS A 256 -20.47 -12.40 -2.59
CA LYS A 256 -21.45 -11.72 -3.44
C LYS A 256 -21.25 -10.20 -3.45
N GLU A 257 -20.74 -9.65 -2.36
CA GLU A 257 -20.52 -8.20 -2.20
C GLU A 257 -19.33 -7.68 -3.03
N TRP A 258 -18.51 -8.58 -3.58
CA TRP A 258 -17.42 -8.24 -4.49
C TRP A 258 -17.91 -8.01 -5.93
N GLY A 259 -19.21 -8.11 -6.21
CA GLY A 259 -19.78 -7.86 -7.54
C GLY A 259 -19.29 -8.83 -8.61
N ILE A 260 -18.85 -10.02 -8.18
CA ILE A 260 -18.36 -11.10 -9.03
C ILE A 260 -19.58 -12.01 -9.29
N PRO A 261 -20.04 -12.18 -10.55
CA PRO A 261 -21.12 -13.12 -10.88
C PRO A 261 -20.80 -14.54 -10.37
N ASP A 262 -21.84 -15.27 -9.92
CA ASP A 262 -21.75 -16.58 -9.26
C ASP A 262 -21.01 -17.64 -10.10
N ASP A 263 -20.94 -17.44 -11.42
CA ASP A 263 -20.24 -18.26 -12.41
C ASP A 263 -18.70 -18.18 -12.35
N ALA A 264 -18.15 -17.37 -11.43
CA ALA A 264 -16.72 -17.38 -11.09
C ALA A 264 -16.44 -17.78 -9.64
N ASP A 265 -17.31 -18.61 -9.04
CA ASP A 265 -17.06 -19.20 -7.74
C ASP A 265 -15.81 -20.11 -7.79
N THR A 266 -14.66 -19.50 -7.53
CA THR A 266 -13.39 -20.15 -7.24
C THR A 266 -13.35 -20.63 -5.78
N SER A 267 -14.50 -20.97 -5.18
CA SER A 267 -14.54 -21.71 -3.94
C SER A 267 -13.92 -23.09 -4.16
N GLY A 268 -12.59 -23.12 -4.11
CA GLY A 268 -11.82 -24.32 -3.87
C GLY A 268 -12.45 -24.99 -2.66
N LYS A 269 -12.99 -26.18 -2.90
CA LYS A 269 -13.63 -27.04 -1.91
C LYS A 269 -12.86 -26.92 -0.60
N ARG A 270 -13.53 -26.40 0.44
CA ARG A 270 -12.97 -26.28 1.79
C ARG A 270 -12.42 -27.65 2.19
N GLY A 271 -11.10 -27.77 2.29
CA GLY A 271 -10.48 -28.90 2.97
C GLY A 271 -10.93 -28.89 4.44
N PRO A 272 -11.13 -30.06 5.07
CA PRO A 272 -11.68 -30.13 6.41
C PRO A 272 -10.80 -29.32 7.37
N THR A 273 -11.43 -28.44 8.13
CA THR A 273 -10.81 -27.79 9.30
C THR A 273 -10.36 -28.89 10.24
N LYS A 274 -9.07 -29.21 10.22
CA LYS A 274 -8.45 -29.99 11.30
C LYS A 274 -8.38 -29.07 12.51
N ASN A 275 -9.23 -29.35 13.48
CA ASN A 275 -9.04 -28.86 14.84
C ASN A 275 -7.70 -29.42 15.34
N VAL A 276 -6.78 -28.53 15.67
CA VAL A 276 -5.62 -28.80 16.54
C VAL A 276 -5.74 -27.85 17.72
#